data_AF-A0A9W7HWH7-F1
#
_entry.id   AF-A0A9W7HWH7-F1
#
_cell.length_a   1.000
_cell.length_b   1.000
_cell.length_c   1.000
_cell.angle_alpha   90.00
_cell.angle_beta   90.00
_cell.angle_gamma   90.00
#
_symmetry.space_group_name_H-M   'P 1'
#
loop_
_entity.id
_entity.type
_entity.pdbx_description
1 polymer ?
#
loop_
_entity_poly.entity_id
_entity_poly.type
_entity_poly.pdbx_seq_one_letter_code
_entity_poly.pdbx_strand_id
1 'polypeptide(L)'
;MESFAKVQCRHQPFHLSFNHHRPSFAKPSSSVTFRTSSPFKLPSIRASSSSPSPFYQPPKPSILQTLTPLLKTTFISLTAAAALLFTRFHQKPALAAAPTATPTVEPASTDSNISLEDQEKTIEEHLSQIPNDVEALQSLMEVRIKSKKLPQAIEVIDRLIELEPEDNEWPMLRAQIHSYSGDYAQAKNEFEEIIAKDPVRVEAFHGLVMAYSESGQKLKELEKRIEGAMEKCKKEKKNKDLRDFKLLIAQIRVIEGNHSEALKVYEGLVKEEPRDFRPYLCMGMIYSLLKKKDEAEKYFEKVRRLVPRNHPYREYFVDNMVATKLFAEKAERERA
;
A
#
# COMPACT_ATOMS: atom_id res chain seq x y z
N MET A 1 23.68 -30.39 -22.48
CA MET A 1 23.38 -28.95 -22.61
C MET A 1 21.88 -28.81 -22.61
N GLU A 2 21.28 -28.19 -21.60
CA GLU A 2 19.93 -27.61 -21.72
C GLU A 2 19.74 -26.57 -20.59
N SER A 3 18.91 -25.57 -20.86
CA SER A 3 19.07 -24.24 -20.26
C SER A 3 18.24 -24.03 -18.99
N PHE A 4 18.87 -23.49 -17.94
CA PHE A 4 18.17 -23.04 -16.75
C PHE A 4 17.33 -21.78 -17.05
N ALA A 5 16.01 -21.95 -17.12
CA ALA A 5 15.07 -20.84 -17.17
C ALA A 5 15.11 -20.04 -15.84
N LYS A 6 15.89 -18.96 -15.81
CA LYS A 6 15.80 -17.94 -14.75
C LYS A 6 14.39 -17.34 -14.74
N VAL A 7 13.59 -17.68 -13.74
CA VAL A 7 12.34 -16.98 -13.45
C VAL A 7 12.70 -15.58 -12.93
N GLN A 8 12.74 -14.59 -13.82
CA GLN A 8 12.75 -13.19 -13.44
C GLN A 8 11.36 -12.82 -12.91
N CYS A 9 11.21 -12.68 -11.58
CA CYS A 9 10.09 -11.96 -10.99
C CYS A 9 10.15 -10.49 -11.44
N ARG A 10 9.41 -10.16 -12.51
CA ARG A 10 9.21 -8.78 -12.96
C ARG A 10 8.31 -8.06 -11.94
N HIS A 11 8.92 -7.38 -10.98
CA HIS A 11 8.22 -6.38 -10.16
C HIS A 11 7.91 -5.14 -11.02
N GLN A 12 6.72 -5.15 -11.64
CA GLN A 12 6.18 -4.07 -12.49
C GLN A 12 5.83 -2.79 -11.70
N PRO A 13 5.75 -1.63 -12.39
CA PRO A 13 5.82 -0.32 -11.75
C PRO A 13 4.51 0.13 -11.08
N PHE A 14 4.66 1.06 -10.13
CA PHE A 14 3.55 1.77 -9.50
C PHE A 14 2.88 2.70 -10.51
N HIS A 15 1.66 2.36 -10.93
CA HIS A 15 0.76 3.29 -11.61
C HIS A 15 -0.07 4.05 -10.58
N LEU A 16 0.43 5.21 -10.18
CA LEU A 16 -0.39 6.28 -9.62
C LEU A 16 -0.71 7.25 -10.76
N SER A 17 -1.94 7.77 -10.77
CA SER A 17 -2.40 8.76 -11.75
C SER A 17 -3.19 9.81 -10.98
N PHE A 18 -2.64 11.04 -10.93
CA PHE A 18 -3.22 12.14 -10.20
C PHE A 18 -3.52 13.33 -11.13
N ASN A 19 -4.80 13.70 -11.25
CA ASN A 19 -5.29 14.86 -12.00
C ASN A 19 -6.22 15.70 -11.11
N HIS A 20 -5.68 16.70 -10.42
CA HIS A 20 -6.45 17.57 -9.52
C HIS A 20 -6.19 19.05 -9.84
N HIS A 21 -7.22 19.74 -10.35
CA HIS A 21 -7.20 21.20 -10.52
C HIS A 21 -7.78 21.94 -9.30
N ARG A 22 -7.20 23.13 -9.05
CA ARG A 22 -7.44 24.08 -7.93
C ARG A 22 -8.74 24.91 -8.09
N PRO A 23 -9.22 25.72 -7.11
CA PRO A 23 -8.54 26.87 -6.43
C PRO A 23 -8.74 26.90 -4.88
N SER A 24 -8.25 27.80 -4.01
CA SER A 24 -7.17 28.81 -3.87
C SER A 24 -7.50 29.67 -2.61
N PHE A 25 -6.50 30.29 -1.95
CA PHE A 25 -6.60 31.24 -0.79
C PHE A 25 -6.90 30.63 0.62
N ALA A 26 -6.31 31.07 1.75
CA ALA A 26 -5.17 31.98 2.03
C ALA A 26 -4.53 31.71 3.44
N LYS A 27 -3.27 32.15 3.63
CA LYS A 27 -2.44 32.15 4.88
C LYS A 27 -2.66 33.47 5.70
N PRO A 28 -1.98 33.77 6.85
CA PRO A 28 -0.97 33.05 7.68
C PRO A 28 -1.51 32.74 9.12
N SER A 29 -0.77 32.48 10.22
CA SER A 29 0.67 32.49 10.64
C SER A 29 0.90 31.41 11.75
N SER A 30 1.97 31.29 12.56
CA SER A 30 3.21 32.03 12.89
C SER A 30 4.26 31.10 13.53
N SER A 31 5.54 31.47 13.48
CA SER A 31 6.72 30.72 13.96
C SER A 31 6.97 30.74 15.48
N VAL A 32 7.57 29.67 16.05
CA VAL A 32 8.51 29.73 17.20
C VAL A 32 9.61 28.67 17.07
N THR A 33 10.87 29.06 17.29
CA THR A 33 12.06 28.20 17.43
C THR A 33 12.44 27.99 18.90
N PHE A 34 13.01 26.83 19.28
CA PHE A 34 14.43 26.73 19.71
C PHE A 34 14.84 25.43 20.46
N ARG A 35 16.12 25.08 20.20
CA ARG A 35 17.16 24.53 21.09
C ARG A 35 17.27 23.04 21.42
N THR A 36 18.51 22.62 21.22
CA THR A 36 19.17 21.33 21.37
C THR A 36 19.74 21.07 22.78
N SER A 37 19.88 19.80 23.17
CA SER A 37 20.99 19.34 24.02
C SER A 37 21.29 17.85 23.84
N SER A 38 22.59 17.52 23.80
CA SER A 38 23.17 16.16 23.69
C SER A 38 23.98 15.84 24.97
N PRO A 39 24.77 14.75 25.05
CA PRO A 39 24.39 13.32 25.01
C PRO A 39 24.86 12.57 26.29
N PHE A 40 24.40 11.33 26.50
CA PHE A 40 24.89 10.45 27.59
C PHE A 40 25.74 9.25 27.10
N LYS A 41 26.63 8.77 27.98
CA LYS A 41 27.75 7.84 27.68
C LYS A 41 27.44 6.37 28.02
N LEU A 42 28.08 5.47 27.27
CA LEU A 42 28.22 4.03 27.54
C LEU A 42 29.35 3.72 28.55
N PRO A 43 29.31 2.53 29.17
CA PRO A 43 30.51 1.80 29.58
C PRO A 43 30.63 0.41 28.91
N SER A 44 31.85 -0.02 28.63
CA SER A 44 32.19 -1.34 28.08
C SER A 44 32.43 -2.40 29.17
N ILE A 45 32.14 -3.68 28.90
CA ILE A 45 32.66 -4.81 29.70
C ILE A 45 33.40 -5.83 28.79
N ARG A 46 34.38 -6.47 29.42
CA ARG A 46 35.55 -7.20 28.90
C ARG A 46 35.22 -8.64 28.49
N ALA A 47 35.96 -9.17 27.51
CA ALA A 47 35.92 -10.57 27.09
C ALA A 47 36.79 -11.50 27.97
N SER A 48 36.42 -12.78 28.02
CA SER A 48 37.26 -13.90 28.48
C SER A 48 37.00 -15.14 27.62
N SER A 49 38.05 -15.93 27.39
CA SER A 49 38.08 -17.07 26.47
C SER A 49 38.24 -18.42 27.20
N SER A 50 37.62 -19.48 26.70
CA SER A 50 38.02 -20.86 27.00
C SER A 50 37.71 -21.82 25.83
N SER A 51 38.48 -22.90 25.75
CA SER A 51 38.64 -23.79 24.58
C SER A 51 37.80 -25.08 24.65
N PRO A 52 37.66 -25.86 23.56
CA PRO A 52 36.50 -26.77 23.37
C PRO A 52 36.76 -28.26 23.65
N SER A 53 35.68 -29.01 23.93
CA SER A 53 35.58 -30.46 23.76
C SER A 53 34.10 -30.87 23.50
N PRO A 54 33.80 -32.08 22.96
CA PRO A 54 32.77 -32.19 21.93
C PRO A 54 31.43 -32.79 22.39
N PHE A 55 30.31 -32.21 21.94
CA PHE A 55 28.98 -32.82 22.07
C PHE A 55 28.15 -32.71 20.78
N TYR A 56 27.57 -33.86 20.42
CA TYR A 56 26.37 -34.12 19.61
C TYR A 56 25.70 -32.92 18.90
N GLN A 57 25.70 -32.98 17.57
CA GLN A 57 24.81 -32.13 16.75
C GLN A 57 23.38 -32.69 16.76
N PRO A 58 22.35 -31.91 17.14
CA PRO A 58 20.99 -32.20 16.73
C PRO A 58 20.81 -31.91 15.23
N PRO A 59 19.88 -32.60 14.53
CA PRO A 59 19.63 -32.33 13.12
C PRO A 59 19.14 -30.90 12.92
N LYS A 60 19.77 -30.17 11.98
CA LYS A 60 19.42 -28.78 11.67
C LYS A 60 17.94 -28.70 11.24
N PRO A 61 17.11 -27.83 11.82
CA PRO A 61 15.78 -27.59 11.29
C PRO A 61 15.92 -26.98 9.88
N SER A 62 15.20 -27.56 8.92
CA SER A 62 15.27 -27.14 7.52
C SER A 62 14.74 -25.71 7.34
N ILE A 63 15.61 -24.79 6.92
CA ILE A 63 15.33 -23.37 6.66
C ILE A 63 14.19 -23.16 5.62
N LEU A 64 13.85 -24.20 4.86
CA LEU A 64 12.78 -24.18 3.86
C LEU A 64 11.36 -24.23 4.45
N GLN A 65 11.16 -24.69 5.69
CA GLN A 65 9.81 -24.77 6.28
C GLN A 65 9.28 -23.39 6.76
N THR A 66 10.16 -22.46 7.13
CA THR A 66 9.78 -21.12 7.63
C THR A 66 9.50 -20.08 6.53
N LEU A 67 9.93 -20.32 5.29
CA LEU A 67 9.70 -19.39 4.17
C LEU A 67 8.29 -19.47 3.56
N THR A 68 7.66 -20.65 3.61
CA THR A 68 6.34 -20.86 3.00
C THR A 68 5.16 -20.10 3.64
N PRO A 69 5.09 -19.81 4.96
CA PRO A 69 4.07 -18.92 5.51
C PRO A 69 4.32 -17.45 5.13
N LEU A 70 5.57 -16.95 5.26
CA LEU A 70 5.90 -15.55 4.95
C LEU A 70 5.60 -15.17 3.49
N LEU A 71 5.91 -16.04 2.53
CA LEU A 71 5.59 -15.79 1.11
C LEU A 71 4.08 -15.79 0.83
N LYS A 72 3.27 -16.44 1.66
CA LYS A 72 1.81 -16.39 1.55
C LYS A 72 1.26 -15.12 2.20
N THR A 73 1.67 -14.81 3.43
CA THR A 73 1.19 -13.61 4.14
C THR A 73 1.56 -12.34 3.38
N THR A 74 2.80 -12.21 2.89
CA THR A 74 3.23 -11.07 2.04
C THR A 74 2.42 -10.94 0.75
N PHE A 75 2.11 -12.07 0.09
CA PHE A 75 1.33 -12.04 -1.15
C PHE A 75 -0.14 -11.67 -0.92
N ILE A 76 -0.74 -12.07 0.21
CA ILE A 76 -2.11 -11.68 0.57
C ILE A 76 -2.15 -10.24 1.10
N SER A 77 -1.14 -9.83 1.89
CA SER A 77 -1.07 -8.51 2.50
C SER A 77 -0.94 -7.44 1.42
N LEU A 78 -0.04 -7.62 0.46
CA LEU A 78 0.22 -6.71 -0.66
C LEU A 78 -1.01 -6.47 -1.55
N THR A 79 -1.96 -7.41 -1.58
CA THR A 79 -3.03 -7.48 -2.60
C THR A 79 -4.39 -7.09 -2.04
N ALA A 80 -4.65 -7.48 -0.78
CA ALA A 80 -5.65 -6.81 0.04
C ALA A 80 -5.33 -5.32 0.21
N ALA A 81 -4.04 -4.95 0.36
CA ALA A 81 -3.61 -3.55 0.36
C ALA A 81 -4.01 -2.80 -0.91
N ALA A 82 -3.66 -3.31 -2.09
CA ALA A 82 -4.06 -2.68 -3.35
C ALA A 82 -5.59 -2.64 -3.57
N ALA A 83 -6.34 -3.61 -3.03
CA ALA A 83 -7.81 -3.59 -3.10
C ALA A 83 -8.46 -2.56 -2.13
N LEU A 84 -7.77 -2.15 -1.07
CA LEU A 84 -8.29 -1.21 -0.06
C LEU A 84 -7.83 0.24 -0.32
N LEU A 85 -6.56 0.45 -0.65
CA LEU A 85 -5.93 1.78 -0.70
C LEU A 85 -6.47 2.69 -1.83
N PHE A 86 -6.89 2.12 -2.97
CA PHE A 86 -7.10 2.90 -4.19
C PHE A 86 -8.56 3.27 -4.51
N THR A 87 -9.40 3.42 -3.49
CA THR A 87 -10.81 3.91 -3.67
C THR A 87 -11.02 5.38 -3.30
N ARG A 88 -9.97 6.13 -2.93
CA ARG A 88 -10.05 7.56 -2.60
C ARG A 88 -9.29 8.52 -3.53
N PHE A 89 -8.47 8.04 -4.46
CA PHE A 89 -7.91 8.90 -5.51
C PHE A 89 -8.83 8.92 -6.73
N HIS A 90 -9.54 10.06 -6.89
CA HIS A 90 -10.48 10.46 -7.96
C HIS A 90 -11.96 10.08 -7.77
N GLN A 91 -12.76 11.07 -7.35
CA GLN A 91 -13.55 11.89 -8.30
C GLN A 91 -14.18 13.11 -7.58
N LYS A 92 -13.81 14.33 -7.99
CA LYS A 92 -14.74 15.48 -7.95
C LYS A 92 -15.40 15.56 -9.32
N PRO A 93 -16.74 15.68 -9.43
CA PRO A 93 -17.38 15.85 -10.73
C PRO A 93 -17.09 17.26 -11.28
N ALA A 94 -16.52 17.33 -12.48
CA ALA A 94 -16.43 18.59 -13.21
C ALA A 94 -17.85 19.01 -13.64
N LEU A 95 -18.29 20.19 -13.19
CA LEU A 95 -19.51 20.82 -13.70
C LEU A 95 -19.31 21.19 -15.17
N ALA A 96 -20.19 20.70 -16.03
CA ALA A 96 -20.15 21.00 -17.46
C ALA A 96 -20.51 22.48 -17.71
N ALA A 97 -19.55 23.26 -18.20
CA ALA A 97 -19.80 24.53 -18.87
C ALA A 97 -19.82 24.29 -20.39
N ALA A 98 -20.78 24.90 -21.08
CA ALA A 98 -20.97 24.71 -22.53
C ALA A 98 -19.85 25.36 -23.35
N PRO A 99 -19.50 24.83 -24.54
CA PRO A 99 -18.37 25.32 -25.32
C PRO A 99 -18.71 26.59 -26.11
N THR A 100 -17.95 27.66 -25.88
CA THR A 100 -17.78 28.76 -26.85
C THR A 100 -16.54 28.49 -27.70
N ALA A 101 -16.71 28.51 -29.02
CA ALA A 101 -15.66 28.12 -29.97
C ALA A 101 -14.62 29.23 -30.23
N THR A 102 -13.35 28.86 -30.16
CA THR A 102 -12.18 29.53 -30.77
C THR A 102 -11.15 28.46 -31.16
N PRO A 103 -10.23 28.72 -32.10
CA PRO A 103 -9.88 27.72 -33.11
C PRO A 103 -8.88 26.65 -32.67
N THR A 104 -9.00 25.51 -33.36
CA THR A 104 -8.14 24.34 -33.35
C THR A 104 -6.65 24.69 -33.34
N VAL A 105 -5.99 24.39 -32.23
CA VAL A 105 -4.59 23.94 -32.25
C VAL A 105 -4.66 22.43 -32.18
N GLU A 106 -4.07 21.74 -33.16
CA GLU A 106 -3.99 20.28 -33.14
C GLU A 106 -3.23 19.84 -31.87
N PRO A 107 -3.76 18.89 -31.06
CA PRO A 107 -2.98 18.28 -30.02
C PRO A 107 -1.91 17.43 -30.71
N ALA A 108 -0.69 17.95 -30.79
CA ALA A 108 0.46 17.22 -31.28
C ALA A 108 0.58 15.93 -30.48
N SER A 109 0.36 14.80 -31.15
CA SER A 109 0.54 13.47 -30.59
C SER A 109 2.04 13.22 -30.42
N THR A 110 2.59 13.60 -29.28
CA THR A 110 3.96 13.26 -28.87
C THR A 110 4.05 11.80 -28.49
N ASP A 111 4.03 10.94 -29.50
CA ASP A 111 4.69 9.64 -29.43
C ASP A 111 6.18 9.89 -29.15
N SER A 112 6.64 9.55 -27.95
CA SER A 112 8.07 9.38 -27.69
C SER A 112 8.32 8.56 -26.41
N ASN A 113 9.16 7.52 -26.54
CA ASN A 113 9.80 6.87 -25.40
C ASN A 113 10.84 7.82 -24.77
N ILE A 114 10.37 8.88 -24.10
CA ILE A 114 11.22 9.72 -23.26
C ILE A 114 11.60 8.87 -22.04
N SER A 115 12.90 8.70 -21.78
CA SER A 115 13.34 7.95 -20.59
C SER A 115 12.80 8.61 -19.33
N LEU A 116 12.51 7.84 -18.27
CA LEU A 116 12.18 8.42 -16.97
C LEU A 116 13.29 9.36 -16.46
N GLU A 117 14.53 9.11 -16.88
CA GLU A 117 15.71 9.96 -16.58
C GLU A 117 15.66 11.30 -17.32
N ASP A 118 15.23 11.31 -18.59
CA ASP A 118 15.04 12.54 -19.37
C ASP A 118 13.86 13.36 -18.83
N GLN A 119 12.77 12.70 -18.45
CA GLN A 119 11.62 13.34 -17.78
C GLN A 119 12.04 14.00 -16.47
N GLU A 120 12.77 13.28 -15.62
CA GLU A 120 13.28 13.79 -14.34
C GLU A 120 14.15 15.03 -14.56
N LYS A 121 15.10 14.95 -15.51
CA LYS A 121 15.99 16.06 -15.85
C LYS A 121 15.23 17.30 -16.34
N THR A 122 14.25 17.14 -17.25
CA THR A 122 13.45 18.27 -17.75
C THR A 122 12.66 18.95 -16.62
N ILE A 123 12.13 18.17 -15.68
CA ILE A 123 11.39 18.71 -14.53
C ILE A 123 12.35 19.40 -13.55
N GLU A 124 13.54 18.85 -13.31
CA GLU A 124 14.58 19.49 -12.49
C GLU A 124 15.09 20.81 -13.09
N GLU A 125 15.27 20.88 -14.42
CA GLU A 125 15.63 22.13 -15.11
C GLU A 125 14.54 23.21 -14.94
N HIS A 126 13.25 22.84 -15.04
CA HIS A 126 12.14 23.76 -14.77
C HIS A 126 12.10 24.22 -13.30
N LEU A 127 12.24 23.29 -12.36
CA LEU A 127 12.30 23.58 -10.93
C LEU A 127 13.54 24.40 -10.52
N SER A 128 14.62 24.41 -11.32
CA SER A 128 15.73 25.34 -11.10
C SER A 128 15.34 26.81 -11.30
N GLN A 129 14.36 27.08 -12.16
CA GLN A 129 13.84 28.42 -12.45
C GLN A 129 12.63 28.77 -11.57
N ILE A 130 11.76 27.80 -11.29
CA ILE A 130 10.55 27.96 -10.48
C ILE A 130 10.53 26.91 -9.35
N PRO A 131 11.30 27.10 -8.25
CA PRO A 131 11.49 26.04 -7.26
C PRO A 131 10.22 25.53 -6.59
N ASN A 132 9.23 26.40 -6.37
CA ASN A 132 8.01 26.08 -5.64
C ASN A 132 6.80 25.86 -6.56
N ASP A 133 7.04 25.45 -7.80
CA ASP A 133 5.99 24.94 -8.68
C ASP A 133 5.49 23.57 -8.16
N VAL A 134 4.29 23.57 -7.59
CA VAL A 134 3.68 22.38 -6.98
C VAL A 134 3.38 21.30 -8.03
N GLU A 135 2.94 21.67 -9.24
CA GLU A 135 2.59 20.70 -10.29
C GLU A 135 3.86 20.02 -10.84
N ALA A 136 4.94 20.78 -10.97
CA ALA A 136 6.25 20.23 -11.31
C ALA A 136 6.85 19.36 -10.18
N LEU A 137 6.68 19.74 -8.91
CA LEU A 137 7.09 18.90 -7.77
C LEU A 137 6.31 17.58 -7.72
N GLN A 138 4.99 17.60 -7.91
CA GLN A 138 4.17 16.38 -8.01
C GLN A 138 4.66 15.49 -9.17
N SER A 139 4.96 16.08 -10.33
CA SER A 139 5.51 15.36 -11.49
C SER A 139 6.88 14.73 -11.18
N LEU A 140 7.77 15.46 -10.51
CA LEU A 140 9.09 14.96 -10.10
C LEU A 140 8.98 13.79 -9.11
N MET A 141 8.10 13.91 -8.12
CA MET A 141 7.77 12.85 -7.16
C MET A 141 7.28 11.59 -7.90
N GLU A 142 6.32 11.72 -8.81
CA GLU A 142 5.80 10.58 -9.57
C GLU A 142 6.90 9.88 -10.39
N VAL A 143 7.74 10.64 -11.10
CA VAL A 143 8.84 10.10 -11.90
C VAL A 143 9.86 9.37 -10.99
N ARG A 144 10.22 9.96 -9.85
CA ARG A 144 11.12 9.32 -8.87
C ARG A 144 10.54 8.04 -8.26
N ILE A 145 9.24 8.00 -7.95
CA ILE A 145 8.54 6.77 -7.52
C ILE A 145 8.58 5.70 -8.62
N LYS A 146 8.24 6.06 -9.87
CA LYS A 146 8.27 5.14 -11.03
C LYS A 146 9.68 4.59 -11.29
N SER A 147 10.71 5.43 -11.13
CA SER A 147 12.14 5.09 -11.17
C SER A 147 12.67 4.36 -9.93
N LYS A 148 11.82 4.09 -8.93
CA LYS A 148 12.20 3.46 -7.64
C LYS A 148 13.24 4.24 -6.82
N LYS A 149 13.40 5.53 -7.10
CA LYS A 149 14.22 6.51 -6.36
C LYS A 149 13.45 6.99 -5.12
N LEU A 150 13.10 6.05 -4.22
CA LEU A 150 12.20 6.31 -3.09
C LEU A 150 12.70 7.38 -2.11
N PRO A 151 13.99 7.42 -1.70
CA PRO A 151 14.49 8.50 -0.84
C PRO A 151 14.35 9.88 -1.50
N GLN A 152 14.69 9.98 -2.78
CA GLN A 152 14.57 11.22 -3.54
C GLN A 152 13.11 11.62 -3.81
N ALA A 153 12.17 10.68 -3.79
CA ALA A 153 10.75 10.98 -3.83
C ALA A 153 10.25 11.52 -2.48
N ILE A 154 10.74 10.98 -1.36
CA ILE A 154 10.43 11.49 0.00
C ILE A 154 10.89 12.95 0.15
N GLU A 155 12.10 13.30 -0.31
CA GLU A 155 12.59 14.70 -0.30
C GLU A 155 11.64 15.68 -1.02
N VAL A 156 10.99 15.23 -2.10
CA VAL A 156 10.01 16.04 -2.85
C VAL A 156 8.67 16.10 -2.13
N ILE A 157 8.24 15.00 -1.51
CA ILE A 157 7.03 14.96 -0.67
C ILE A 157 7.18 15.85 0.56
N ASP A 158 8.34 15.91 1.18
CA ASP A 158 8.61 16.82 2.31
C ASP A 158 8.43 18.28 1.89
N ARG A 159 8.92 18.67 0.71
CA ARG A 159 8.65 20.01 0.13
C ARG A 159 7.18 20.23 -0.18
N LEU A 160 6.45 19.22 -0.65
CA LEU A 160 4.99 19.32 -0.88
C LEU A 160 4.24 19.53 0.45
N ILE A 161 4.65 18.85 1.54
CA ILE A 161 4.10 19.06 2.90
C ILE A 161 4.36 20.49 3.39
N GLU A 162 5.53 21.07 3.13
CA GLU A 162 5.84 22.47 3.49
C GLU A 162 5.02 23.50 2.70
N LEU A 163 4.76 23.23 1.41
CA LEU A 163 4.00 24.12 0.53
C LEU A 163 2.49 24.01 0.74
N GLU A 164 1.99 22.79 1.00
CA GLU A 164 0.58 22.43 1.13
C GLU A 164 0.26 21.74 2.49
N PRO A 165 0.47 22.42 3.63
CA PRO A 165 0.37 21.79 4.97
C PRO A 165 -1.04 21.34 5.36
N GLU A 166 -2.07 21.78 4.63
CA GLU A 166 -3.47 21.36 4.81
C GLU A 166 -3.80 20.08 4.00
N ASP A 167 -2.95 19.67 3.06
CA ASP A 167 -3.14 18.43 2.32
C ASP A 167 -2.60 17.24 3.12
N ASN A 168 -3.52 16.39 3.55
CA ASN A 168 -3.22 15.21 4.37
C ASN A 168 -2.85 13.98 3.52
N GLU A 169 -2.89 14.08 2.19
CA GLU A 169 -2.45 13.00 1.29
C GLU A 169 -0.92 12.95 1.14
N TRP A 170 -0.19 14.07 1.28
CA TRP A 170 1.28 14.05 1.23
C TRP A 170 1.91 13.27 2.41
N PRO A 171 1.52 13.49 3.69
CA PRO A 171 1.98 12.65 4.80
C PRO A 171 1.55 11.18 4.65
N MET A 172 0.35 10.92 4.11
CA MET A 172 -0.14 9.56 3.84
C MET A 172 0.76 8.84 2.83
N LEU A 173 1.13 9.52 1.73
CA LEU A 173 2.01 8.96 0.71
C LEU A 173 3.43 8.72 1.24
N ARG A 174 3.96 9.62 2.07
CA ARG A 174 5.27 9.43 2.74
C ARG A 174 5.28 8.17 3.62
N ALA A 175 4.26 8.02 4.47
CA ALA A 175 4.10 6.86 5.34
C ALA A 175 3.96 5.54 4.56
N GLN A 176 3.24 5.56 3.43
CA GLN A 176 3.14 4.43 2.51
C GLN A 176 4.49 4.08 1.86
N ILE A 177 5.30 5.07 1.47
CA ILE A 177 6.63 4.84 0.89
C ILE A 177 7.59 4.30 1.96
N HIS A 178 7.59 4.80 3.19
CA HIS A 178 8.36 4.18 4.30
C HIS A 178 7.90 2.74 4.56
N SER A 179 6.60 2.46 4.53
CA SER A 179 6.12 1.08 4.70
C SER A 179 6.53 0.18 3.53
N TYR A 180 6.61 0.70 2.31
CA TYR A 180 7.01 -0.06 1.13
C TYR A 180 8.54 -0.28 1.05
N SER A 181 9.33 0.67 1.54
CA SER A 181 10.80 0.55 1.62
C SER A 181 11.27 -0.38 2.76
N GLY A 182 10.35 -0.83 3.62
CA GLY A 182 10.65 -1.68 4.78
C GLY A 182 10.98 -0.91 6.06
N ASP A 183 10.90 0.42 6.04
CA ASP A 183 11.05 1.28 7.22
C ASP A 183 9.73 1.31 8.03
N TYR A 184 9.38 0.14 8.57
CA TYR A 184 8.16 -0.05 9.36
C TYR A 184 8.17 0.74 10.68
N ALA A 185 9.33 1.24 11.13
CA ALA A 185 9.41 2.06 12.33
C ALA A 185 8.93 3.49 12.04
N GLN A 186 9.48 4.12 11.00
CA GLN A 186 9.05 5.45 10.57
C GLN A 186 7.61 5.42 10.07
N ALA A 187 7.24 4.45 9.24
CA ALA A 187 5.88 4.31 8.71
C ALA A 187 4.83 4.24 9.81
N LYS A 188 5.09 3.50 10.90
CA LYS A 188 4.18 3.43 12.05
C LYS A 188 4.00 4.80 12.67
N ASN A 189 5.08 5.51 13.00
CA ASN A 189 5.00 6.85 13.61
C ASN A 189 4.15 7.80 12.74
N GLU A 190 4.35 7.78 11.42
CA GLU A 190 3.61 8.66 10.51
C GLU A 190 2.13 8.28 10.37
N PHE A 191 1.79 6.99 10.33
CA PHE A 191 0.39 6.56 10.39
C PHE A 191 -0.28 6.90 11.73
N GLU A 192 0.45 6.85 12.86
CA GLU A 192 -0.05 7.29 14.16
C GLU A 192 -0.34 8.80 14.18
N GLU A 193 0.55 9.62 13.62
CA GLU A 193 0.34 11.08 13.48
C GLU A 193 -0.89 11.41 12.61
N ILE A 194 -1.11 10.64 11.53
CA ILE A 194 -2.31 10.78 10.69
C ILE A 194 -3.57 10.39 11.47
N ILE A 195 -3.56 9.29 12.21
CA ILE A 195 -4.71 8.83 13.03
C ILE A 195 -5.01 9.81 14.17
N ALA A 196 -4.00 10.49 14.72
CA ALA A 196 -4.19 11.53 15.72
C ALA A 196 -4.97 12.75 15.17
N LYS A 197 -4.80 13.07 13.88
CA LYS A 197 -5.53 14.14 13.16
C LYS A 197 -6.90 13.69 12.65
N ASP A 198 -6.97 12.53 11.98
CA ASP A 198 -8.20 11.89 11.51
C ASP A 198 -8.37 10.47 12.12
N PRO A 199 -9.06 10.36 13.27
CA PRO A 199 -9.26 9.07 13.95
C PRO A 199 -10.15 8.06 13.21
N VAL A 200 -10.63 8.36 11.99
CA VAL A 200 -11.37 7.42 11.14
C VAL A 200 -10.71 7.19 9.77
N ARG A 201 -9.45 7.60 9.59
CA ARG A 201 -8.67 7.37 8.37
C ARG A 201 -8.32 5.88 8.21
N VAL A 202 -9.19 5.13 7.52
CA VAL A 202 -9.04 3.68 7.31
C VAL A 202 -7.70 3.31 6.67
N GLU A 203 -7.21 4.14 5.74
CA GLU A 203 -5.95 3.92 5.03
C GLU A 203 -4.73 3.94 5.97
N ALA A 204 -4.75 4.78 7.02
CA ALA A 204 -3.67 4.82 8.01
C ALA A 204 -3.70 3.58 8.92
N PHE A 205 -4.89 3.15 9.36
CA PHE A 205 -5.05 1.90 10.11
C PHE A 205 -4.63 0.68 9.28
N HIS A 206 -4.93 0.68 7.98
CA HIS A 206 -4.46 -0.35 7.06
C HIS A 206 -2.92 -0.36 6.95
N GLY A 207 -2.30 0.83 6.80
CA GLY A 207 -0.85 0.99 6.85
C GLY A 207 -0.22 0.43 8.13
N LEU A 208 -0.83 0.68 9.30
CA LEU A 208 -0.42 0.06 10.56
C LEU A 208 -0.57 -1.47 10.54
N VAL A 209 -1.67 -2.03 10.04
CA VAL A 209 -1.86 -3.49 9.97
C VAL A 209 -0.75 -4.15 9.14
N MET A 210 -0.40 -3.54 8.00
CA MET A 210 0.71 -3.97 7.15
C MET A 210 2.04 -3.89 7.91
N ALA A 211 2.40 -2.72 8.46
CA ALA A 211 3.66 -2.52 9.16
C ALA A 211 3.79 -3.39 10.43
N TYR A 212 2.69 -3.71 11.13
CA TYR A 212 2.69 -4.65 12.25
C TYR A 212 2.94 -6.08 11.76
N SER A 213 2.19 -6.54 10.75
CA SER A 213 2.31 -7.87 10.13
C SER A 213 3.73 -8.16 9.67
N GLU A 214 4.32 -7.29 8.85
CA GLU A 214 5.66 -7.50 8.30
C GLU A 214 6.78 -7.38 9.36
N SER A 215 6.53 -6.61 10.44
CA SER A 215 7.44 -6.56 11.60
C SER A 215 7.29 -7.71 12.61
N GLY A 216 6.35 -8.63 12.40
CA GLY A 216 6.05 -9.73 13.33
C GLY A 216 5.42 -9.32 14.67
N GLN A 217 4.87 -8.10 14.75
CA GLN A 217 4.22 -7.59 15.96
C GLN A 217 2.75 -8.05 16.06
N LYS A 218 2.24 -8.21 17.29
CA LYS A 218 0.88 -8.70 17.53
C LYS A 218 -0.16 -7.63 17.19
N LEU A 219 -1.17 -7.99 16.40
CA LEU A 219 -2.22 -7.07 15.92
C LEU A 219 -3.31 -6.76 16.96
N LYS A 220 -3.40 -7.51 18.08
CA LYS A 220 -4.49 -7.43 19.07
C LYS A 220 -4.76 -6.02 19.62
N GLU A 221 -3.73 -5.22 19.87
CA GLU A 221 -3.91 -3.85 20.39
C GLU A 221 -4.37 -2.88 19.29
N LEU A 222 -3.89 -3.07 18.06
CA LEU A 222 -4.33 -2.32 16.88
C LEU A 222 -5.78 -2.65 16.52
N GLU A 223 -6.18 -3.92 16.64
CA GLU A 223 -7.56 -4.38 16.43
C GLU A 223 -8.54 -3.65 17.36
N LYS A 224 -8.25 -3.59 18.67
CA LYS A 224 -9.06 -2.85 19.65
C LYS A 224 -9.21 -1.35 19.29
N ARG A 225 -8.20 -0.76 18.67
CA ARG A 225 -8.24 0.63 18.20
C ARG A 225 -9.09 0.79 16.94
N ILE A 226 -9.04 -0.18 16.02
CA ILE A 226 -9.93 -0.26 14.86
C ILE A 226 -11.39 -0.42 15.32
N GLU A 227 -11.69 -1.26 16.32
CA GLU A 227 -13.03 -1.37 16.92
C GLU A 227 -13.53 -0.01 17.47
N GLY A 228 -12.65 0.75 18.13
CA GLY A 228 -12.94 2.11 18.60
C GLY A 228 -13.26 3.08 17.45
N ALA A 229 -12.49 3.03 16.36
CA ALA A 229 -12.73 3.83 15.15
C ALA A 229 -14.05 3.43 14.47
N MET A 230 -14.36 2.13 14.39
CA MET A 230 -15.65 1.62 13.89
C MET A 230 -16.83 2.15 14.71
N GLU A 231 -16.72 2.20 16.03
CA GLU A 231 -17.76 2.74 16.91
C GLU A 231 -17.95 4.26 16.70
N LYS A 232 -16.86 5.00 16.45
CA LYS A 232 -16.93 6.40 16.02
C LYS A 232 -17.64 6.53 14.67
N CYS A 233 -17.30 5.70 13.67
CA CYS A 233 -17.98 5.69 12.37
C CYS A 233 -19.49 5.41 12.47
N LYS A 234 -19.92 4.49 13.35
CA LYS A 234 -21.36 4.24 13.60
C LYS A 234 -22.06 5.50 14.13
N LYS A 235 -21.49 6.15 15.15
CA LYS A 235 -22.04 7.37 15.77
C LYS A 235 -22.13 8.53 14.78
N GLU A 236 -21.11 8.68 13.94
CA GLU A 236 -21.03 9.70 12.88
C GLU A 236 -21.78 9.31 11.59
N LYS A 237 -22.45 8.14 11.55
CA LYS A 237 -23.15 7.57 10.38
C LYS A 237 -22.25 7.45 9.12
N LYS A 238 -20.94 7.31 9.31
CA LYS A 238 -19.93 7.08 8.27
C LYS A 238 -19.97 5.62 7.80
N ASN A 239 -21.06 5.25 7.13
CA ASN A 239 -21.33 3.86 6.73
C ASN A 239 -20.27 3.29 5.78
N LYS A 240 -19.71 4.10 4.86
CA LYS A 240 -18.61 3.68 3.98
C LYS A 240 -17.37 3.33 4.78
N ASP A 241 -16.87 4.25 5.61
CA ASP A 241 -15.65 4.05 6.39
C ASP A 241 -15.81 2.91 7.42
N LEU A 242 -16.99 2.77 8.03
CA LEU A 242 -17.34 1.61 8.87
C LEU A 242 -17.21 0.29 8.09
N ARG A 243 -17.64 0.26 6.83
CA ARG A 243 -17.59 -0.92 5.98
C ARG A 243 -16.16 -1.23 5.50
N ASP A 244 -15.37 -0.19 5.23
CA ASP A 244 -13.95 -0.34 4.91
C ASP A 244 -13.14 -0.80 6.15
N PHE A 245 -13.49 -0.40 7.37
CA PHE A 245 -12.94 -0.99 8.60
C PHE A 245 -13.35 -2.47 8.81
N LYS A 246 -14.57 -2.88 8.46
CA LYS A 246 -14.95 -4.31 8.49
C LYS A 246 -14.09 -5.15 7.54
N LEU A 247 -13.75 -4.62 6.36
CA LEU A 247 -12.80 -5.27 5.44
C LEU A 247 -11.42 -5.41 6.10
N LEU A 248 -10.95 -4.38 6.81
CA LEU A 248 -9.66 -4.42 7.52
C LEU A 248 -9.61 -5.44 8.66
N ILE A 249 -10.69 -5.57 9.46
CA ILE A 249 -10.81 -6.64 10.48
C ILE A 249 -10.78 -8.03 9.81
N ALA A 250 -11.49 -8.21 8.69
CA ALA A 250 -11.44 -9.46 7.95
C ALA A 250 -10.04 -9.77 7.41
N GLN A 251 -9.27 -8.75 6.98
CA GLN A 251 -7.88 -8.90 6.57
C GLN A 251 -6.96 -9.30 7.74
N ILE A 252 -7.11 -8.69 8.93
CA ILE A 252 -6.40 -9.10 10.15
C ILE A 252 -6.64 -10.59 10.43
N ARG A 253 -7.89 -11.06 10.35
CA ARG A 253 -8.21 -12.48 10.51
C ARG A 253 -7.58 -13.38 9.45
N VAL A 254 -7.35 -12.91 8.22
CA VAL A 254 -6.58 -13.68 7.23
C VAL A 254 -5.09 -13.74 7.59
N ILE A 255 -4.50 -12.64 8.05
CA ILE A 255 -3.10 -12.56 8.50
C ILE A 255 -2.86 -13.51 9.69
N GLU A 256 -3.81 -13.56 10.63
CA GLU A 256 -3.77 -14.48 11.79
C GLU A 256 -4.03 -15.96 11.43
N GLY A 257 -4.37 -16.28 10.18
CA GLY A 257 -4.76 -17.63 9.74
C GLY A 257 -6.19 -18.04 10.10
N ASN A 258 -6.97 -17.15 10.72
CA ASN A 258 -8.37 -17.32 11.11
C ASN A 258 -9.34 -17.22 9.92
N HIS A 259 -9.07 -18.01 8.87
CA HIS A 259 -9.77 -17.97 7.58
C HIS A 259 -11.28 -18.17 7.68
N SER A 260 -11.76 -18.98 8.64
CA SER A 260 -13.19 -19.23 8.86
C SER A 260 -13.93 -18.01 9.42
N GLU A 261 -13.29 -17.20 10.25
CA GLU A 261 -13.85 -15.93 10.73
C GLU A 261 -13.82 -14.87 9.63
N ALA A 262 -12.69 -14.76 8.92
CA ALA A 262 -12.56 -13.85 7.78
C ALA A 262 -13.67 -14.09 6.73
N LEU A 263 -13.93 -15.35 6.36
CA LEU A 263 -15.01 -15.71 5.42
C LEU A 263 -16.39 -15.26 5.92
N LYS A 264 -16.72 -15.45 7.21
CA LYS A 264 -18.00 -14.98 7.79
C LYS A 264 -18.15 -13.46 7.68
N VAL A 265 -17.08 -12.69 7.90
CA VAL A 265 -17.11 -11.23 7.76
C VAL A 265 -17.30 -10.83 6.30
N TYR A 266 -16.58 -11.46 5.36
CA TYR A 266 -16.76 -11.21 3.93
C TYR A 266 -18.17 -11.60 3.43
N GLU A 267 -18.75 -12.71 3.91
CA GLU A 267 -20.14 -13.07 3.62
C GLU A 267 -21.14 -12.01 4.10
N GLY A 268 -20.91 -11.40 5.26
CA GLY A 268 -21.69 -10.25 5.75
C GLY A 268 -21.57 -9.05 4.81
N LEU A 269 -20.34 -8.69 4.43
CA LEU A 269 -20.04 -7.57 3.53
C LEU A 269 -20.61 -7.73 2.11
N VAL A 270 -20.71 -8.96 1.62
CA VAL A 270 -21.40 -9.30 0.36
C VAL A 270 -22.91 -9.12 0.48
N LYS A 271 -23.51 -9.44 1.64
CA LYS A 271 -24.96 -9.21 1.88
C LYS A 271 -25.27 -7.72 2.00
N GLU A 272 -24.36 -6.94 2.62
CA GLU A 272 -24.49 -5.49 2.76
C GLU A 272 -24.39 -4.77 1.41
N GLU A 273 -23.35 -5.07 0.59
CA GLU A 273 -23.17 -4.46 -0.73
C GLU A 273 -22.77 -5.51 -1.79
N PRO A 274 -23.74 -6.18 -2.44
CA PRO A 274 -23.46 -7.26 -3.39
C PRO A 274 -22.65 -6.87 -4.65
N ARG A 275 -22.51 -5.55 -4.92
CA ARG A 275 -21.76 -5.01 -6.06
C ARG A 275 -20.31 -4.65 -5.75
N ASP A 276 -19.90 -4.59 -4.47
CA ASP A 276 -18.49 -4.39 -4.13
C ASP A 276 -17.71 -5.67 -4.45
N PHE A 277 -16.71 -5.57 -5.32
CA PHE A 277 -15.89 -6.70 -5.73
C PHE A 277 -14.89 -7.14 -4.66
N ARG A 278 -14.52 -6.25 -3.72
CA ARG A 278 -13.41 -6.46 -2.77
C ARG A 278 -13.62 -7.68 -1.85
N PRO A 279 -14.80 -7.90 -1.21
CA PRO A 279 -15.05 -9.13 -0.45
C PRO A 279 -14.88 -10.40 -1.29
N TYR A 280 -15.38 -10.43 -2.53
CA TYR A 280 -15.28 -11.61 -3.40
C TYR A 280 -13.81 -11.89 -3.78
N LEU A 281 -12.99 -10.86 -4.01
CA LEU A 281 -11.55 -11.02 -4.25
C LEU A 281 -10.87 -11.68 -3.04
N CYS A 282 -11.12 -11.16 -1.83
CA CYS A 282 -10.60 -11.74 -0.60
C CYS A 282 -11.07 -13.18 -0.36
N MET A 283 -12.34 -13.48 -0.61
CA MET A 283 -12.87 -14.85 -0.52
C MET A 283 -12.14 -15.78 -1.51
N GLY A 284 -12.01 -15.38 -2.77
CA GLY A 284 -11.30 -16.17 -3.79
C GLY A 284 -9.83 -16.44 -3.42
N MET A 285 -9.15 -15.45 -2.84
CA MET A 285 -7.79 -15.64 -2.28
C MET A 285 -7.79 -16.64 -1.11
N ILE A 286 -8.71 -16.52 -0.14
CA ILE A 286 -8.81 -17.48 0.98
C ILE A 286 -9.06 -18.91 0.47
N TYR A 287 -10.02 -19.11 -0.44
CA TYR A 287 -10.28 -20.43 -1.00
C TYR A 287 -9.08 -20.98 -1.78
N SER A 288 -8.31 -20.12 -2.46
CA SER A 288 -7.05 -20.53 -3.11
C SER A 288 -6.00 -21.01 -2.09
N LEU A 289 -5.83 -20.32 -0.96
CA LEU A 289 -4.93 -20.73 0.14
C LEU A 289 -5.37 -22.06 0.77
N LEU A 290 -6.68 -22.26 0.90
CA LEU A 290 -7.31 -23.51 1.37
C LEU A 290 -7.32 -24.62 0.30
N LYS A 291 -6.70 -24.41 -0.87
CA LYS A 291 -6.66 -25.33 -2.03
C LYS A 291 -8.03 -25.72 -2.61
N LYS A 292 -9.05 -24.93 -2.30
CA LYS A 292 -10.44 -25.05 -2.78
C LYS A 292 -10.60 -24.33 -4.11
N LYS A 293 -10.06 -24.95 -5.17
CA LYS A 293 -9.88 -24.33 -6.50
C LYS A 293 -11.22 -23.94 -7.14
N ASP A 294 -12.25 -24.76 -7.00
CA ASP A 294 -13.57 -24.50 -7.59
C ASP A 294 -14.30 -23.36 -6.88
N GLU A 295 -14.26 -23.33 -5.54
CA GLU A 295 -14.79 -22.21 -4.77
C GLU A 295 -14.01 -20.91 -5.07
N ALA A 296 -12.68 -20.98 -5.19
CA ALA A 296 -11.86 -19.82 -5.55
C ALA A 296 -12.25 -19.24 -6.92
N GLU A 297 -12.35 -20.09 -7.95
CA GLU A 297 -12.71 -19.68 -9.31
C GLU A 297 -14.12 -19.07 -9.36
N LYS A 298 -15.09 -19.64 -8.62
CA LYS A 298 -16.46 -19.09 -8.47
C LYS A 298 -16.46 -17.65 -7.95
N TYR A 299 -15.61 -17.32 -6.98
CA TYR A 299 -15.51 -15.95 -6.45
C TYR A 299 -14.70 -15.03 -7.38
N PHE A 300 -13.65 -15.55 -8.00
CA PHE A 300 -12.88 -14.84 -9.01
C PHE A 300 -13.71 -14.46 -10.26
N GLU A 301 -14.65 -15.30 -10.69
CA GLU A 301 -15.62 -14.93 -11.71
C GLU A 301 -16.49 -13.73 -11.30
N LYS A 302 -16.92 -13.65 -10.03
CA LYS A 302 -17.69 -12.50 -9.53
C LYS A 302 -16.86 -11.22 -9.62
N VAL A 303 -15.58 -11.27 -9.25
CA VAL A 303 -14.65 -10.13 -9.42
C VAL A 303 -14.58 -9.70 -10.88
N ARG A 304 -14.33 -10.62 -11.83
CA ARG A 304 -14.22 -10.30 -13.28
C ARG A 304 -15.48 -9.65 -13.86
N ARG A 305 -16.66 -10.00 -13.33
CA ARG A 305 -17.97 -9.45 -13.72
C ARG A 305 -18.28 -8.10 -13.06
N LEU A 306 -17.80 -7.85 -11.84
CA LEU A 306 -18.10 -6.64 -11.06
C LEU A 306 -17.10 -5.50 -11.27
N VAL A 307 -15.81 -5.82 -11.47
CA VAL A 307 -14.77 -4.81 -11.74
C VAL A 307 -15.03 -4.16 -13.12
N PRO A 308 -15.12 -2.82 -13.22
CA PRO A 308 -15.23 -2.12 -14.50
C PRO A 308 -14.07 -2.42 -15.46
N ARG A 309 -14.29 -2.30 -16.77
CA ARG A 309 -13.22 -2.51 -17.77
C ARG A 309 -12.11 -1.46 -17.67
N ASN A 310 -12.49 -0.23 -17.37
CA ASN A 310 -11.62 0.94 -17.20
C ASN A 310 -11.15 1.16 -15.75
N HIS A 311 -11.30 0.18 -14.86
CA HIS A 311 -10.79 0.31 -13.50
C HIS A 311 -9.25 0.33 -13.54
N PRO A 312 -8.56 1.36 -12.98
CA PRO A 312 -7.12 1.55 -13.17
C PRO A 312 -6.28 0.35 -12.73
N TYR A 313 -6.71 -0.36 -11.68
CA TYR A 313 -6.05 -1.55 -11.15
C TYR A 313 -6.66 -2.88 -11.61
N ARG A 314 -7.42 -2.89 -12.73
CA ARG A 314 -8.07 -4.11 -13.25
C ARG A 314 -7.06 -5.23 -13.51
N GLU A 315 -5.98 -4.90 -14.22
CA GLU A 315 -4.95 -5.86 -14.60
C GLU A 315 -4.25 -6.42 -13.36
N TYR A 316 -3.87 -5.54 -12.43
CA TYR A 316 -3.31 -5.93 -11.13
C TYR A 316 -4.18 -6.99 -10.41
N PHE A 317 -5.50 -6.79 -10.33
CA PHE A 317 -6.37 -7.79 -9.70
C PHE A 317 -6.37 -9.12 -10.47
N VAL A 318 -6.43 -9.08 -11.81
CA VAL A 318 -6.44 -10.28 -12.66
C VAL A 318 -5.12 -11.06 -12.54
N ASP A 319 -3.99 -10.39 -12.66
CA ASP A 319 -2.65 -10.98 -12.51
C ASP A 319 -2.49 -11.61 -11.13
N ASN A 320 -3.04 -10.96 -10.11
CA ASN A 320 -2.96 -11.47 -8.76
C ASN A 320 -3.78 -12.75 -8.54
N MET A 321 -4.99 -12.80 -9.10
CA MET A 321 -5.84 -14.00 -9.07
C MET A 321 -5.12 -15.19 -9.77
N VAL A 322 -4.45 -14.93 -10.91
CA VAL A 322 -3.65 -15.93 -11.64
C VAL A 322 -2.43 -16.38 -10.82
N ALA A 323 -1.65 -15.45 -10.29
CA ALA A 323 -0.48 -15.77 -9.50
C ALA A 323 -0.82 -16.54 -8.21
N THR A 324 -1.91 -16.19 -7.52
CA THR A 324 -2.40 -16.96 -6.35
C THR A 324 -2.66 -18.43 -6.71
N LYS A 325 -3.31 -18.68 -7.86
CA LYS A 325 -3.60 -20.01 -8.38
C LYS A 325 -2.32 -20.79 -8.69
N LEU A 326 -1.37 -20.17 -9.39
CA LEU A 326 -0.06 -20.76 -9.71
C LEU A 326 0.77 -21.09 -8.47
N PHE A 327 0.76 -20.24 -7.44
CA PHE A 327 1.42 -20.53 -6.15
C PHE A 327 0.77 -21.70 -5.42
N ALA A 328 -0.56 -21.81 -5.42
CA ALA A 328 -1.27 -22.94 -4.81
C ALA A 328 -0.91 -24.27 -5.49
N GLU A 329 -0.85 -24.29 -6.83
CA GLU A 329 -0.44 -25.46 -7.63
C GLU A 329 1.04 -25.82 -7.45
N LYS A 330 1.93 -24.84 -7.39
CA LYS A 330 3.36 -25.10 -7.15
C LYS A 330 3.58 -25.74 -5.78
N ALA A 331 2.88 -25.25 -4.75
CA ALA A 331 2.90 -25.81 -3.39
C ALA A 331 2.15 -27.16 -3.24
N GLU A 332 1.59 -27.71 -4.33
CA GLU A 332 1.17 -29.11 -4.42
C GLU A 332 2.31 -29.98 -4.98
N ARG A 333 2.94 -29.56 -6.08
CA ARG A 333 4.05 -30.28 -6.73
C ARG A 333 5.30 -30.43 -5.85
N GLU A 334 5.54 -29.48 -4.94
CA GLU A 334 6.67 -29.53 -3.99
C GLU A 334 6.40 -30.40 -2.74
N ARG A 335 5.21 -31.01 -2.64
CA ARG A 335 4.82 -31.89 -1.51
C ARG A 335 4.49 -33.32 -1.92
N ALA A 336 4.46 -33.60 -3.22
CA ALA A 336 4.29 -34.91 -3.81
C ALA A 336 5.65 -35.46 -4.24
#